data_AF-A0A8T4VPA8-F1
#
_entry.id   AF-A0A8T4VPA8-F1
#
_cell.length_a   1.000
_cell.length_b   1.000
_cell.length_c   1.000
_cell.angle_alpha   90.00
_cell.angle_beta   90.00
_cell.angle_gamma   90.00
#
_symmetry.space_group_name_H-M   'P 1'
#
loop_
_entity.id
_entity.type
_entity.pdbx_description
1 polymer ?
#
loop_
_entity_poly.entity_id
_entity_poly.type
_entity_poly.pdbx_seq_one_letter_code
_entity_poly.pdbx_strand_id
1 'polypeptide(L)' 'MADNEPRATDSSPLSAIAEPEAEFDQELGKAMGEAAQKVRTGALTEAEFYERFHDQVLAEFGFDDRPVGGTED' A
#
# COMPACT_ATOMS: atom_id res chain seq x y z
N MET A 1 31.22 41.00 -8.90
CA MET A 1 30.03 40.18 -9.23
C MET A 1 30.24 38.82 -8.59
N ALA A 2 29.34 38.40 -7.70
CA ALA A 2 29.41 37.08 -7.10
C ALA A 2 28.94 36.04 -8.12
N ASP A 3 29.79 35.05 -8.36
CA ASP A 3 29.54 33.91 -9.22
C ASP A 3 28.42 33.06 -8.59
N ASN A 4 27.22 33.14 -9.16
CA ASN A 4 26.04 32.40 -8.72
C ASN A 4 25.86 31.17 -9.60
N GLU A 5 26.72 30.17 -9.37
CA GLU A 5 26.61 28.84 -9.97
C GLU A 5 25.33 28.14 -9.47
N PRO A 6 24.51 27.53 -10.35
CA PRO A 6 23.38 26.73 -9.91
C PRO A 6 23.92 25.45 -9.27
N ARG A 7 23.83 25.38 -7.93
CA ARG A 7 24.14 24.17 -7.17
C ARG A 7 23.38 22.99 -7.78
N ALA A 8 24.11 22.08 -8.42
CA ALA A 8 23.56 20.87 -9.02
C ALA A 8 22.67 20.15 -7.99
N THR A 9 21.37 20.14 -8.27
CA THR A 9 20.32 19.52 -7.43
C THR A 9 20.35 18.00 -7.44
N ASP A 10 21.33 17.40 -8.13
CA ASP A 10 21.47 15.95 -8.33
C ASP A 10 22.34 15.26 -7.27
N SER A 11 22.92 16.01 -6.33
CA SER A 11 23.74 15.44 -5.23
C SER A 11 22.96 15.22 -3.94
N SER A 12 21.62 15.11 -4.02
CA SER A 12 20.80 14.76 -2.86
C SER A 12 20.68 13.24 -2.77
N PRO A 13 21.13 12.60 -1.67
CA PRO A 13 21.05 11.14 -1.52
C PRO A 13 19.61 10.59 -1.56
N LEU A 14 18.62 11.48 -1.43
CA LEU A 14 17.20 11.20 -1.57
C LEU A 14 16.75 10.92 -3.02
N SER A 15 17.46 11.38 -4.06
CA SER A 15 17.09 11.09 -5.45
C SER A 15 17.45 9.66 -5.88
N ALA A 16 18.40 9.02 -5.21
CA ALA A 16 18.84 7.66 -5.52
C ALA A 16 17.94 6.57 -4.89
N ILE A 17 17.07 6.95 -3.94
CA ILE A 17 16.05 6.06 -3.38
C ILE A 17 14.73 6.14 -4.14
N ALA A 18 14.73 6.71 -5.36
CA ALA A 18 13.54 6.80 -6.22
C ALA A 18 12.78 5.48 -6.14
N GLU A 19 11.68 5.55 -5.41
CA GLU A 19 10.88 4.41 -5.04
C GLU A 19 10.44 3.75 -6.35
N PRO A 20 10.44 2.41 -6.46
CA PRO A 20 9.86 1.80 -7.64
C PRO A 20 8.45 2.39 -7.80
N GLU A 21 8.21 3.08 -8.90
CA GLU A 21 6.92 3.67 -9.28
C GLU A 21 5.91 2.55 -9.61
N ALA A 22 5.81 1.53 -8.76
CA ALA A 22 4.71 0.60 -8.79
C ALA A 22 3.49 1.40 -8.36
N GLU A 23 2.78 1.95 -9.35
CA GLU A 23 1.46 2.53 -9.19
C GLU A 23 0.52 1.41 -8.75
N PHE A 24 0.42 1.18 -7.44
CA PHE A 24 -0.53 0.24 -6.86
C PHE A 24 -1.96 0.66 -7.23
N ASP A 25 -2.85 -0.31 -7.41
CA ASP A 25 -4.26 -0.03 -7.62
C ASP A 25 -4.88 0.71 -6.41
N GLN A 26 -5.10 2.01 -6.59
CA GLN A 26 -5.72 2.87 -5.58
C GLN A 26 -7.20 2.56 -5.37
N GLU A 27 -7.90 2.05 -6.38
CA GLU A 27 -9.29 1.63 -6.26
C GLU A 27 -9.39 0.37 -5.39
N LEU A 28 -8.48 -0.59 -5.57
CA LEU A 28 -8.35 -1.75 -4.69
C LEU A 28 -8.08 -1.34 -3.24
N GLY A 29 -7.11 -0.44 -3.02
CA GLY A 29 -6.80 0.08 -1.69
C GLY A 29 -7.99 0.75 -1.01
N LYS A 30 -8.77 1.55 -1.74
CA LYS A 30 -9.98 2.18 -1.24
C LYS A 30 -11.06 1.15 -0.89
N ALA A 31 -11.33 0.20 -1.79
CA ALA A 31 -12.33 -0.84 -1.59
C ALA A 31 -12.00 -1.71 -0.36
N MET A 32 -10.72 -2.04 -0.17
CA MET A 32 -10.26 -2.73 1.03
C MET A 32 -10.47 -1.92 2.30
N GLY A 33 -10.19 -0.60 2.28
CA GLY A 33 -10.41 0.27 3.43
C GLY A 33 -11.89 0.34 3.85
N GLU A 34 -12.80 0.40 2.89
CA GLU A 34 -14.25 0.36 3.15
C GLU A 34 -14.70 -1.00 3.71
N ALA A 35 -14.14 -2.10 3.21
CA ALA A 35 -14.46 -3.43 3.70
C ALA A 35 -13.87 -3.68 5.10
N ALA A 36 -12.67 -3.19 5.40
CA ALA A 36 -12.07 -3.25 6.73
C ALA A 36 -12.93 -2.52 7.78
N GLN A 37 -13.53 -1.38 7.41
CA GLN A 37 -14.50 -0.71 8.28
C GLN A 37 -15.75 -1.58 8.54
N LYS A 38 -16.24 -2.29 7.52
CA LYS A 38 -17.38 -3.23 7.67
C LYS A 38 -17.03 -4.45 8.52
N VAL A 39 -15.81 -4.96 8.42
CA VAL A 39 -15.30 -6.02 9.30
C VAL A 39 -15.30 -5.55 10.75
N ARG A 40 -14.76 -4.36 11.00
CA ARG A 40 -14.72 -3.75 12.34
C ARG A 40 -16.11 -3.52 12.94
N THR A 41 -17.10 -3.16 12.14
CA THR A 41 -18.48 -2.96 12.62
C THR A 41 -19.30 -4.26 12.70
N GLY A 42 -18.72 -5.41 12.33
CA GLY A 42 -19.40 -6.70 12.29
C GLY A 42 -20.39 -6.85 11.13
N ALA A 43 -20.37 -5.94 10.15
CA ALA A 43 -21.19 -5.99 8.94
C ALA A 43 -20.60 -6.91 7.86
N LEU A 44 -19.32 -7.30 8.00
CA LEU A 44 -18.63 -8.28 7.16
C LEU A 44 -17.77 -9.15 8.09
N THR A 45 -17.57 -10.43 7.74
CA THR A 45 -16.62 -11.28 8.48
C THR A 45 -15.20 -11.10 7.92
N GLU A 46 -14.18 -11.37 8.72
CA GLU A 46 -12.78 -11.41 8.26
C GLU A 46 -12.60 -12.42 7.11
N ALA A 47 -13.20 -13.61 7.20
CA ALA A 47 -13.14 -14.61 6.14
C ALA A 47 -13.69 -14.07 4.79
N GLU A 48 -14.86 -13.42 4.81
CA GLU A 48 -15.46 -12.79 3.62
C GLU A 48 -14.59 -11.66 3.06
N PHE A 49 -13.89 -10.91 3.92
CA PHE A 49 -12.91 -9.90 3.48
C PHE A 49 -11.73 -10.55 2.77
N TYR A 50 -11.16 -11.60 3.37
CA TYR A 50 -10.00 -12.27 2.82
C TYR A 50 -10.33 -12.90 1.47
N GLU A 51 -11.39 -13.71 1.37
CA GLU A 51 -11.78 -14.36 0.12
C GLU A 51 -12.03 -13.35 -1.01
N ARG A 52 -12.64 -12.20 -0.73
CA ARG A 52 -12.93 -11.17 -1.75
C ARG A 52 -11.69 -10.50 -2.32
N PHE A 53 -10.67 -10.29 -1.50
CA PHE A 53 -9.50 -9.49 -1.89
C PHE A 53 -8.23 -10.34 -2.08
N HIS A 54 -8.24 -11.61 -1.71
CA HIS A 54 -7.06 -12.48 -1.80
C HIS A 54 -6.48 -12.54 -3.22
N ASP A 55 -7.30 -12.81 -4.22
CA ASP A 55 -6.86 -12.92 -5.61
C ASP A 55 -6.31 -11.57 -6.14
N GLN A 56 -6.98 -10.48 -5.80
CA GLN A 56 -6.57 -9.12 -6.20
C GLN A 56 -5.26 -8.69 -5.52
N VAL A 57 -5.09 -9.00 -4.24
CA VAL A 57 -3.85 -8.72 -3.50
C VAL A 57 -2.71 -9.59 -4.01
N LEU A 58 -2.96 -10.86 -4.32
CA LEU A 58 -1.96 -11.73 -4.95
C LEU A 58 -1.57 -11.25 -6.35
N ALA A 59 -2.53 -10.75 -7.14
CA ALA A 59 -2.26 -10.23 -8.47
C ALA A 59 -1.40 -8.96 -8.43
N GLU A 60 -1.68 -8.04 -7.50
CA GLU A 60 -0.99 -6.75 -7.39
C GLU A 60 0.36 -6.86 -6.65
N PHE A 61 0.40 -7.60 -5.55
CA PHE A 61 1.57 -7.65 -4.65
C PHE A 61 2.37 -8.95 -4.78
N GLY A 62 1.86 -9.96 -5.49
CA GLY A 62 2.50 -11.26 -5.64
C GLY A 62 2.47 -12.14 -4.37
N PHE A 63 1.89 -11.64 -3.28
CA PHE A 63 1.87 -12.29 -1.97
C PHE A 63 0.77 -11.71 -1.08
N ASP A 64 0.18 -12.56 -0.24
CA ASP A 64 -0.84 -12.19 0.73
C ASP A 64 -0.61 -12.93 2.06
N ASP A 65 -0.08 -12.22 3.08
CA ASP A 65 0.16 -12.74 4.44
C ASP A 65 -0.84 -12.19 5.47
N ARG A 66 -1.97 -11.63 5.00
CA ARG A 66 -2.86 -10.94 5.93
C ARG A 66 -3.35 -11.94 7.00
N PRO A 67 -3.31 -11.56 8.29
CA PRO A 67 -3.55 -12.49 9.39
C PRO A 67 -4.99 -12.98 9.38
N VAL A 68 -5.19 -14.23 8.99
CA VAL A 68 -6.50 -14.89 9.01
C VAL A 68 -6.84 -15.30 10.44
N GLY A 69 -7.48 -14.39 11.18
CA GLY A 69 -7.90 -14.60 12.57
C GLY A 69 -6.97 -13.90 13.54
N GLY A 70 -7.46 -12.77 14.07
CA GLY A 70 -6.79 -11.99 15.10
C GLY A 70 -6.09 -12.85 16.14
N THR A 71 -4.78 -12.79 16.18
CA THR A 71 -4.05 -13.11 17.41
C THR A 71 -3.89 -11.79 18.15
N GLU A 72 -4.93 -11.47 18.91
CA GLU A 72 -4.84 -10.61 20.07
C GLU A 72 -3.98 -11.33 21.12
N ASP A 73 -2.91 -10.68 21.58
CA ASP A 73 -2.41 -10.78 22.97
C ASP A 73 -2.20 -9.36 23.50
#